data_AF-A0A662IPF1-F1
#
_entry.id   AF-A0A662IPF1-F1
#
_cell.length_a   1.000
_cell.length_b   1.000
_cell.length_c   1.000
_cell.angle_alpha   90.00
_cell.angle_beta   90.00
_cell.angle_gamma   90.00
#
_symmetry.space_group_name_H-M   'P 1'
#
loop_
_entity.id
_entity.type
_entity.pdbx_description
1 polymer ?
#
loop_
_entity_poly.entity_id
_entity_poly.type
_entity_poly.pdbx_seq_one_letter_code
_entity_poly.pdbx_strand_id
1 'polypeptide(L)'
;MIAIADTCFIIDWSTYRRRDEIFKIFELVLIPEQVLSEVISENTIAWISHALAMGKFHLYTPTPDILNEADSIVRASYSNPQMKNSKSPRLYA
;
A
#
# COMPACT_ATOMS: atom_id res chain seq x y z
N MET A 1 -0.65 12.48 -12.53
CA MET A 1 0.49 11.72 -11.92
C MET A 1 -0.07 10.56 -11.08
N ILE A 2 0.57 9.39 -11.13
CA ILE A 2 0.14 8.16 -10.42
C ILE A 2 1.04 7.91 -9.21
N ALA A 3 0.46 7.47 -8.10
CA ALA A 3 1.18 6.96 -6.92
C ALA A 3 0.83 5.49 -6.65
N ILE A 4 1.71 4.80 -5.91
CA ILE A 4 1.40 3.54 -5.25
C ILE A 4 1.53 3.75 -3.74
N ALA A 5 0.52 3.34 -2.98
CA ALA A 5 0.51 3.50 -1.53
C ALA A 5 0.75 2.16 -0.84
N ASP A 6 1.66 2.14 0.14
CA ASP A 6 1.84 1.00 1.04
C ASP A 6 0.82 1.03 2.19
N THR A 7 0.74 -0.08 2.94
CA THR A 7 -0.24 -0.20 4.03
C THR A 7 -0.01 0.84 5.13
N CYS A 8 1.23 1.01 5.59
CA CYS A 8 1.54 1.89 6.70
C CYS A 8 1.15 3.33 6.38
N PHE A 9 1.43 3.79 5.16
CA PHE A 9 1.01 5.07 4.67
C PHE A 9 -0.52 5.22 4.70
N ILE A 10 -1.27 4.24 4.19
CA ILE A 10 -2.75 4.32 4.18
C ILE A 10 -3.33 4.34 5.59
N ILE A 11 -2.82 3.51 6.50
CA ILE A 11 -3.27 3.44 7.90
C ILE A 11 -3.03 4.77 8.60
N ASP A 12 -1.84 5.35 8.47
CA ASP A 12 -1.52 6.59 9.14
C ASP A 12 -2.23 7.78 8.48
N TRP A 13 -2.22 7.84 7.15
CA TRP A 13 -2.77 8.97 6.38
C TRP A 13 -4.30 9.08 6.49
N SER A 14 -5.02 7.96 6.63
CA SER A 14 -6.48 7.97 6.74
C SER A 14 -6.99 8.74 7.97
N THR A 15 -6.14 8.89 8.99
CA THR A 15 -6.45 9.63 10.23
C THR A 15 -6.18 11.13 10.09
N TYR A 16 -5.43 11.54 9.07
CA TYR A 16 -5.09 12.93 8.84
C TYR A 16 -6.31 13.75 8.43
N ARG A 17 -6.53 14.88 9.09
CA ARG A 17 -7.70 15.74 8.85
C ARG A 17 -7.82 16.23 7.40
N ARG A 18 -6.71 16.33 6.67
CA ARG A 18 -6.68 16.71 5.26
C ARG A 18 -6.26 15.57 4.35
N ARG A 19 -6.63 14.33 4.70
CA ARG A 19 -6.32 13.12 3.92
C ARG A 19 -6.68 13.21 2.44
N ASP A 20 -7.71 13.96 2.07
CA ASP A 20 -8.14 14.11 0.69
C ASP A 20 -7.23 15.03 -0.16
N GLU A 21 -6.28 15.74 0.47
CA GLU A 21 -5.29 16.54 -0.27
C GLU A 21 -4.39 15.67 -1.16
N ILE A 22 -4.24 14.38 -0.85
CA ILE A 22 -3.51 13.43 -1.71
C ILE A 22 -4.10 13.38 -3.12
N PHE A 23 -5.42 13.58 -3.26
CA PHE A 23 -6.12 13.58 -4.54
C PHE A 23 -5.95 14.87 -5.36
N LYS A 24 -5.33 15.90 -4.77
CA LYS A 24 -4.92 17.11 -5.51
C LYS A 24 -3.51 16.96 -6.09
N ILE A 25 -2.70 16.09 -5.49
CA ILE A 25 -1.32 15.81 -5.91
C ILE A 25 -1.30 14.69 -6.94
N PHE A 26 -2.07 13.62 -6.68
CA PHE A 26 -2.15 12.45 -7.52
C PHE A 26 -3.54 12.30 -8.12
N GLU A 27 -3.58 12.07 -9.43
CA GLU A 27 -4.84 11.84 -10.16
C GLU A 27 -5.41 10.46 -9.79
N LEU A 28 -4.52 9.51 -9.54
CA LEU A 28 -4.82 8.14 -9.19
C LEU A 28 -3.78 7.61 -8.19
N VAL A 29 -4.25 6.93 -7.15
CA VAL A 29 -3.40 6.18 -6.22
C VAL A 29 -3.75 4.70 -6.31
N LEU A 30 -2.74 3.88 -6.59
CA LEU A 30 -2.83 2.43 -6.63
C LEU A 30 -2.66 1.87 -5.21
N ILE A 31 -3.56 0.97 -4.83
CA ILE A 31 -3.51 0.26 -3.56
C ILE A 31 -3.31 -1.22 -3.84
N PRO A 32 -2.15 -1.80 -3.49
CA PRO A 32 -1.94 -3.24 -3.56
C PRO A 32 -3.02 -3.99 -2.77
N GLU A 33 -3.56 -5.06 -3.30
CA GLU A 33 -4.61 -5.85 -2.63
C GLU A 33 -4.20 -6.30 -1.21
N GLN A 34 -2.92 -6.60 -1.02
CA GLN A 34 -2.34 -6.95 0.29
C GLN A 34 -2.57 -5.87 1.36
N VAL A 35 -2.57 -4.59 0.96
CA VAL A 35 -2.85 -3.46 1.87
C VAL A 35 -4.25 -3.57 2.47
N LEU A 36 -5.25 -3.98 1.68
CA LEU A 36 -6.62 -4.09 2.19
C LEU A 36 -6.76 -5.14 3.29
N SER A 37 -5.96 -6.21 3.23
CA SER A 37 -5.99 -7.29 4.23
C SER A 37 -5.44 -6.87 5.60
N GLU A 38 -4.67 -5.79 5.65
CA GLU A 38 -4.02 -5.29 6.86
C GLU A 38 -4.83 -4.14 7.52
N VAL A 39 -5.83 -3.58 6.82
CA VAL A 39 -6.66 -2.48 7.32
C VAL A 39 -7.85 -3.00 8.12
N ILE A 40 -7.87 -2.75 9.43
CA ILE A 40 -8.94 -3.20 10.34
C ILE A 40 -9.88 -2.05 10.73
N SER A 41 -9.39 -0.80 10.69
CA SER A 41 -10.15 0.38 11.15
C SER A 41 -11.33 0.71 10.23
N GLU A 42 -12.55 0.72 10.76
CA GLU A 42 -13.76 1.08 10.01
C GLU A 42 -13.67 2.45 9.34
N ASN A 43 -13.13 3.46 10.02
CA ASN A 43 -12.95 4.80 9.43
C ASN A 43 -11.98 4.77 8.23
N THR A 44 -10.93 3.95 8.30
CA THR A 44 -9.99 3.78 7.19
C THR A 44 -10.66 3.06 6.03
N ILE A 45 -11.39 1.99 6.31
CA ILE A 45 -12.16 1.22 5.30
C ILE A 45 -13.18 2.11 4.60
N ALA A 46 -13.93 2.91 5.35
CA ALA A 46 -14.93 3.82 4.80
C ALA A 46 -14.28 4.86 3.86
N TRP A 47 -13.13 5.42 4.27
CA TRP A 47 -12.40 6.38 3.44
C TRP A 47 -11.85 5.75 2.15
N ILE A 48 -11.22 4.58 2.25
CA ILE A 48 -10.73 3.83 1.08
C ILE A 48 -11.90 3.50 0.14
N SER A 49 -13.01 2.99 0.67
CA SER A 49 -14.19 2.62 -0.11
C SER A 49 -14.76 3.82 -0.86
N HIS A 50 -14.86 4.97 -0.20
CA HIS A 50 -15.29 6.22 -0.81
C HIS A 50 -14.33 6.66 -1.92
N ALA A 51 -13.02 6.60 -1.69
CA ALA A 51 -12.01 6.96 -2.69
C ALA A 51 -11.99 6.02 -3.91
N LEU A 52 -12.23 4.72 -3.71
CA LEU A 52 -12.42 3.74 -4.78
C LEU A 52 -13.67 4.07 -5.61
N ALA A 53 -14.80 4.35 -4.96
CA ALA A 53 -16.04 4.71 -5.63
C ALA A 53 -15.92 6.00 -6.47
N MET A 54 -15.09 6.94 -6.04
CA MET A 54 -14.79 8.17 -6.80
C MET A 54 -13.75 7.97 -7.92
N GLY A 55 -13.18 6.77 -8.09
CA GLY A 55 -12.10 6.52 -9.05
C GLY A 55 -10.78 7.22 -8.70
N LYS A 56 -10.59 7.62 -7.43
CA LYS A 56 -9.35 8.23 -6.94
C LYS A 56 -8.35 7.20 -6.45
N PHE A 57 -8.85 6.08 -5.95
CA PHE A 57 -8.08 4.89 -5.69
C PHE A 57 -8.42 3.80 -6.70
N HIS A 58 -7.44 3.00 -7.09
CA HIS A 58 -7.66 1.73 -7.80
C HIS A 58 -6.92 0.60 -7.09
N LEU A 59 -7.52 -0.57 -7.10
CA LEU A 59 -6.86 -1.79 -6.64
C LEU A 59 -5.79 -2.21 -7.63
N TYR A 60 -4.62 -2.53 -7.09
CA TYR A 60 -3.51 -3.13 -7.80
C TYR A 60 -3.37 -4.58 -7.35
N THR A 61 -3.71 -5.49 -8.26
CA THR A 61 -3.54 -6.93 -8.06
C THR A 61 -2.36 -7.38 -8.91
N PRO A 62 -1.14 -7.47 -8.34
CA PRO A 62 0.04 -7.90 -9.09
C PRO A 62 -0.14 -9.31 -9.63
N THR A 63 0.38 -9.56 -10.82
CA THR A 63 0.37 -10.90 -11.41
C THR A 63 1.34 -11.83 -10.66
N PRO A 64 1.17 -13.16 -10.78
CA PRO A 64 2.12 -14.12 -10.21
C PRO A 64 3.56 -13.88 -10.62
N ASP A 65 3.82 -13.47 -11.87
CA ASP A 65 5.17 -13.19 -12.36
C ASP A 65 5.81 -12.01 -11.63
N ILE A 66 5.05 -10.93 -11.38
CA ILE A 66 5.51 -9.77 -10.62
C ILE A 66 5.81 -10.16 -9.17
N LEU A 67 4.97 -11.01 -8.57
CA LEU A 67 5.20 -11.52 -7.21
C LEU A 67 6.45 -12.38 -7.12
N ASN A 68 6.69 -13.24 -8.12
CA ASN A 68 7.88 -14.08 -8.19
C ASN A 68 9.15 -13.23 -8.37
N GLU A 69 9.09 -12.21 -9.22
CA GLU A 69 10.18 -11.25 -9.39
C GLU A 69 10.46 -10.50 -8.08
N ALA A 70 9.43 -9.99 -7.42
CA ALA A 70 9.56 -9.33 -6.13
C ALA A 70 10.19 -10.24 -5.06
N ASP A 71 9.77 -11.50 -4.96
CA ASP A 71 10.35 -12.49 -4.04
C ASP A 71 11.84 -12.73 -4.35
N SER A 72 12.21 -12.82 -5.62
CA SER A 72 13.61 -12.99 -6.03
C SER A 72 14.50 -11.81 -5.58
N ILE A 73 13.99 -10.57 -5.69
CA ILE A 73 14.67 -9.36 -5.26
C ILE A 73 14.83 -9.35 -3.74
N VAL A 74 13.77 -9.69 -3.00
CA VAL A 74 13.81 -9.79 -1.54
C VAL A 74 14.83 -10.83 -1.09
N ARG A 75 14.85 -12.02 -1.69
CA ARG A 75 15.85 -13.05 -1.39
C ARG A 75 17.27 -12.61 -1.68
N ALA A 76 17.49 -11.94 -2.81
CA ALA A 76 18.79 -11.39 -3.16
C ALA A 76 19.25 -10.34 -2.13
N SER A 77 18.32 -9.52 -1.62
CA SER A 77 18.62 -8.51 -0.60
C SER A 77 19.15 -9.12 0.72
N TYR A 78 18.69 -10.31 1.11
CA TYR A 78 19.20 -11.00 2.31
C TYR A 78 20.68 -11.36 2.22
N SER A 79 21.23 -11.48 1.00
CA SER A 79 22.65 -11.77 0.78
C SER A 79 23.51 -10.50 0.81
N ASN A 80 22.90 -9.31 0.92
CA ASN A 80 23.59 -8.03 0.97
C ASN A 80 23.55 -7.44 2.40
N PRO A 81 24.66 -7.47 3.16
CA PRO A 81 24.70 -7.01 4.55
C PRO A 81 24.38 -5.52 4.74
N GLN A 82 24.45 -4.70 3.68
CA GLN A 82 24.14 -3.27 3.75
C GLN A 82 22.67 -2.95 3.45
N MET A 83 21.90 -3.90 2.92
CA MET A 83 20.46 -3.72 2.74
C MET A 83 19.75 -4.03 4.04
N LYS A 84 19.17 -3.00 4.65
CA LYS A 84 18.36 -3.15 5.86
C LYS A 84 17.11 -3.94 5.50
N ASN A 85 16.90 -5.09 6.14
CA ASN A 85 15.67 -5.86 6.00
C ASN A 85 14.49 -4.98 6.42
N SER A 86 13.67 -4.53 5.47
CA SER A 86 12.33 -4.04 5.77
C SER A 86 11.57 -5.21 6.37
N LYS A 87 11.20 -5.11 7.65
CA LYS A 87 10.47 -6.19 8.32
C LYS A 87 9.20 -6.48 7.52
N SER A 88 8.96 -7.76 7.23
CA SER A 88 7.63 -8.19 6.78
C SER A 88 6.60 -7.78 7.85
N PRO A 89 5.44 -7.20 7.48
CA PRO A 89 4.37 -6.83 8.41
C PRO A 89 3.85 -8.00 9.25
N ARG A 90 4.16 -9.25 8.88
CA ARG A 90 3.80 -10.48 9.61
C ARG A 90 4.41 -10.63 11.01
N LEU A 91 5.26 -9.71 11.46
CA LEU A 91 5.91 -9.77 12.79
C LEU A 91 5.11 -9.07 13.92
N TYR A 92 3.85 -8.70 13.69
CA TYR A 92 2.96 -8.10 14.70
C TYR A 92 1.78 -9.00 15.12
N ALA A 93 1.90 -10.32 14.94
CA ALA A 93 0.95 -11.31 15.44
C ALA A 93 1.49 -12.04 16.68
#